data_AF-A0A5N3PFY7-F1
#
_entry.id   AF-A0A5N3PFY7-F1
#
_cell.length_a   1.000
_cell.length_b   1.000
_cell.length_c   1.000
_cell.angle_alpha   90.00
_cell.angle_beta   90.00
_cell.angle_gamma   90.00
#
_symmetry.space_group_name_H-M   'P 1'
#
loop_
_entity.id
_entity.type
_entity.pdbx_description
1 polymer ?
#
loop_
_entity_poly.entity_id
_entity_poly.type
_entity_poly.pdbx_seq_one_letter_code
_entity_poly.pdbx_strand_id
1 'polypeptide(L)' 'MQTIINLISADIGMSLVPASLRHLARTGVRYVDLLDSPPRLETGITWRRDYMPATLERFFATAFETSVIANLQP' A
#
# COMPACT_ATOMS: atom_id res chain seq x y z
N MET A 1 12.41 -1.42 2.99
CA MET A 1 12.05 -2.67 3.68
C MET A 1 12.25 -3.81 2.70
N GLN A 2 13.34 -4.57 2.84
CA GLN A 2 13.82 -5.55 1.85
C GLN A 2 14.07 -6.87 2.57
N THR A 3 13.02 -7.64 2.87
CA THR A 3 13.15 -8.82 3.75
C THR A 3 12.48 -10.05 3.17
N ILE A 4 11.15 -10.13 3.12
CA ILE A 4 10.47 -11.38 2.72
C ILE A 4 10.67 -11.76 1.25
N ILE A 5 10.69 -10.77 0.35
CA ILE A 5 10.88 -11.01 -1.10
C ILE A 5 12.28 -11.55 -1.40
N ASN A 6 13.30 -11.18 -0.62
CA ASN A 6 14.66 -11.68 -0.83
C ASN A 6 14.79 -13.17 -0.50
N LEU A 7 14.08 -13.64 0.53
CA LEU A 7 14.05 -15.06 0.87
C LEU A 7 13.39 -15.86 -0.25
N ILE A 8 12.27 -15.37 -0.78
CA ILE A 8 11.56 -16.01 -1.89
C ILE A 8 12.42 -16.01 -3.16
N SER A 9 13.13 -14.91 -3.47
CA SER A 9 14.11 -14.85 -4.57
C SER A 9 15.28 -15.83 -4.41
N ALA A 10 15.57 -16.29 -3.18
CA ALA A 10 16.57 -17.31 -2.87
C ALA A 10 15.97 -18.73 -2.80
N ASP A 11 14.79 -18.93 -3.41
CA ASP A 11 14.01 -20.17 -3.44
C ASP A 11 13.53 -20.65 -2.06
N ILE A 12 13.32 -19.71 -1.11
CA ILE A 12 12.82 -20.01 0.23
C ILE A 12 11.35 -19.58 0.37
N GLY A 13 10.45 -20.55 0.19
CA GLY A 13 9.04 -20.47 0.60
C GLY A 13 8.17 -19.53 -0.24
N MET A 14 7.06 -19.09 0.36
CA MET A 14 6.09 -18.16 -0.22
C MET A 14 5.53 -17.22 0.84
N SER A 15 4.99 -16.07 0.42
CA SER A 15 4.36 -15.10 1.32
C SER A 15 3.19 -14.38 0.65
N LEU A 16 2.23 -13.97 1.47
CA LEU A 16 1.26 -12.95 1.10
C LEU A 16 1.92 -11.57 1.25
N VAL A 17 1.65 -10.67 0.30
CA VAL A 17 2.23 -9.32 0.27
C VAL A 17 1.17 -8.31 -0.15
N PRO A 18 1.24 -7.05 0.33
CA PRO A 18 0.44 -5.97 -0.21
C PRO A 18 0.72 -5.76 -1.70
N ALA A 19 -0.30 -5.36 -2.46
CA ALA A 19 -0.17 -5.10 -3.90
C ALA A 19 0.93 -4.08 -4.24
N SER A 20 1.19 -3.11 -3.35
CA SER A 20 2.25 -2.11 -3.52
C SER A 20 3.65 -2.72 -3.64
N LEU A 21 3.89 -3.91 -3.09
CA LEU A 21 5.19 -4.58 -3.19
C LEU A 21 5.48 -5.15 -4.58
N ARG A 22 4.49 -5.26 -5.47
CA ARG A 22 4.69 -5.72 -6.85
C ARG A 22 5.63 -4.80 -7.64
N HIS A 23 5.64 -3.51 -7.33
CA HIS A 23 6.49 -2.52 -8.01
C HIS A 23 7.98 -2.64 -7.68
N LEU A 24 8.36 -3.43 -6.66
CA LEU A 24 9.77 -3.68 -6.33
C LEU A 24 10.45 -4.71 -7.23
N ALA A 25 9.70 -5.32 -8.16
CA ALA A 25 10.10 -6.24 -9.23
C ALA A 25 11.48 -6.89 -9.03
N ARG A 26 11.51 -8.10 -8.47
CA ARG A 26 12.73 -8.87 -8.24
C ARG A 26 12.77 -10.10 -9.11
N THR A 27 13.91 -10.32 -9.76
CA THR A 27 14.20 -11.56 -10.48
C THR A 27 14.05 -12.75 -9.53
N GLY A 28 13.51 -13.85 -10.03
CA GLY A 28 13.27 -15.07 -9.26
C GLY A 28 11.96 -15.08 -8.45
N VAL A 29 11.13 -14.03 -8.52
CA VAL A 29 9.83 -13.99 -7.83
C VAL A 29 8.70 -13.85 -8.83
N ARG A 30 7.68 -14.70 -8.70
CA ARG A 30 6.40 -14.56 -9.41
C ARG A 30 5.35 -14.03 -8.45
N TYR A 31 4.72 -12.91 -8.80
CA TYR A 31 3.53 -12.44 -8.11
C TYR A 31 2.29 -13.09 -8.74
N VAL A 32 1.41 -13.62 -7.90
CA VAL A 32 0.16 -14.25 -8.31
C VAL A 32 -1.00 -13.51 -7.63
N ASP A 33 -2.08 -13.28 -8.35
CA ASP A 33 -3.31 -12.72 -7.79
C ASP A 33 -4.01 -13.75 -6.91
N LEU A 34 -4.48 -13.30 -5.74
CA LEU A 34 -5.37 -14.08 -4.89
C LEU A 34 -6.78 -14.02 -5.49
N LEU A 35 -7.38 -15.19 -5.68
CA LEU A 35 -8.77 -15.32 -6.16
C LEU A 35 -9.76 -15.10 -5.00
N ASP A 36 -11.05 -15.03 -5.35
CA ASP A 36 -12.17 -15.05 -4.38
C ASP A 36 -12.10 -13.96 -3.29
N SER A 37 -12.21 -12.70 -3.71
CA SER A 37 -12.29 -11.52 -2.83
C SER A 37 -11.13 -11.45 -1.81
N PRO A 38 -9.91 -11.17 -2.28
CA PRO A 38 -8.75 -11.16 -1.40
C PRO A 38 -8.85 -10.11 -0.30
N PRO A 39 -8.17 -10.33 0.85
CA PRO A 39 -8.16 -9.38 1.94
C PRO A 39 -7.62 -8.03 1.45
N ARG A 40 -8.39 -6.98 1.74
CA ARG A 40 -8.00 -5.60 1.41
C ARG A 40 -7.31 -4.99 2.62
N LEU A 41 -6.24 -4.24 2.35
CA LEU A 41 -5.55 -3.47 3.35
C LEU A 41 -5.97 -2.02 3.22
N GLU A 42 -6.38 -1.43 4.33
CA GLU A 42 -6.68 -0.01 4.41
C GLU A 42 -5.38 0.79 4.43
N THR A 43 -5.35 1.89 3.67
CA THR A 43 -4.26 2.87 3.72
C THR A 43 -4.80 4.15 4.30
N GLY A 44 -4.26 4.54 5.45
CA GLY A 44 -4.65 5.75 6.17
C GLY A 44 -3.55 6.80 6.16
N ILE A 45 -3.97 8.06 6.31
CA ILE A 45 -3.09 9.21 6.54
C ILE A 45 -3.45 9.78 7.91
N THR A 46 -2.46 10.13 8.73
CA THR A 46 -2.66 10.71 10.06
C THR A 46 -1.89 12.02 10.21
N TRP A 47 -2.45 12.95 10.97
CA TRP A 47 -1.87 14.27 11.22
C TRP A 47 -2.32 14.82 12.57
N ARG A 48 -1.69 15.92 13.01
CA ARG A 48 -2.05 16.61 14.26
C ARG A 48 -3.27 17.51 14.02
N ARG A 49 -4.35 17.34 14.79
CA ARG A 49 -5.64 18.02 14.55
C ARG A 49 -5.59 19.55 14.62
N ASP A 50 -4.68 20.10 15.42
CA ASP A 50 -4.49 21.53 15.65
C ASP A 50 -3.43 22.16 14.72
N TYR A 51 -2.98 21.44 13.69
CA TYR A 51 -1.94 21.92 12.78
C TYR A 51 -2.29 21.63 11.31
N MET A 52 -2.70 22.68 10.60
CA MET A 52 -3.04 22.66 9.18
C MET A 52 -2.26 23.74 8.41
N PRO A 53 -0.99 23.48 8.05
CA PRO A 53 -0.27 24.36 7.14
C PRO A 53 -0.80 24.20 5.71
N ALA A 54 -0.64 25.22 4.87
CA ALA A 54 -1.06 25.19 3.46
C ALA A 54 -0.49 24.00 2.67
N THR A 55 0.68 23.49 3.04
CA THR A 55 1.26 22.28 2.42
C THR A 55 0.43 21.03 2.71
N LEU A 56 -0.13 20.91 3.92
CA LEU A 56 -0.98 19.78 4.30
C LEU A 56 -2.36 19.86 3.63
N GLU A 57 -2.93 21.06 3.52
CA GLU A 57 -4.16 21.29 2.75
C GLU A 57 -4.01 20.88 1.29
N ARG A 58 -2.90 21.29 0.66
CA ARG A 58 -2.60 20.90 -0.73
C ARG A 58 -2.35 19.41 -0.87
N PHE A 59 -1.65 18.80 0.09
CA PHE A 59 -1.42 17.35 0.09
C PHE A 59 -2.75 16.59 0.15
N PHE A 60 -3.70 17.01 0.99
CA PHE A 60 -5.04 16.39 1.05
C PHE A 60 -5.83 16.55 -0.24
N ALA A 61 -5.79 17.73 -0.86
CA ALA A 61 -6.45 17.93 -2.16
C ALA A 61 -6.00 16.87 -3.18
N THR A 62 -4.70 16.61 -3.28
CA THR A 62 -4.15 15.61 -4.20
C THR A 62 -4.38 14.16 -3.73
N ALA A 63 -4.18 13.88 -2.45
CA ALA A 63 -4.30 12.54 -1.89
C ALA A 63 -5.74 12.01 -1.98
N PHE A 64 -6.74 12.87 -1.80
CA PHE A 64 -8.15 12.48 -1.87
C PHE A 64 -8.70 12.45 -3.29
N GLU A 65 -8.18 13.25 -4.22
CA GLU A 65 -8.54 13.18 -5.65
C GLU A 65 -8.23 11.80 -6.26
N THR A 66 -7.17 11.15 -5.79
CA THR A 66 -6.73 9.82 -6.28
C THR A 66 -7.37 8.67 -5.49
N SER A 67 -8.09 8.95 -4.40
CA SER A 67 -8.60 7.91 -3.51
C SER A 67 -9.92 7.32 -4.01
N VAL A 68 -10.00 5.98 -4.10
CA VAL A 68 -11.22 5.23 -4.48
C VAL A 68 -12.24 5.16 -3.33
N ILE A 69 -11.99 5.83 -2.20
CA ILE A 69 -12.88 5.79 -1.03
C ILE A 69 -13.56 7.15 -0.83
N ALA A 70 -14.58 7.39 -1.66
CA ALA A 70 -15.73 8.15 -1.21
C ALA A 70 -16.46 7.27 -0.17
N ASN A 71 -16.41 7.66 1.11
CA ASN A 71 -17.19 7.15 2.27
C ASN A 71 -16.34 6.71 3.46
N LEU A 72 -15.50 7.62 3.97
CA LEU A 72 -15.24 7.68 5.40
C LEU A 72 -15.57 9.10 5.86
N GLN A 73 -16.86 9.35 6.07
CA GLN A 73 -17.26 10.41 6.99
C GLN A 73 -17.01 9.94 8.42
N PRO A 74 -16.57 10.83 9.33
CA PRO A 74 -16.50 10.51 10.75
C PRO A 74 -17.88 10.21 11.35
#